data_AF-A0A2A5JJH5-F1
#
_entry.id   AF-A0A2A5JJH5-F1
#
_cell.length_a   1.000
_cell.length_b   1.000
_cell.length_c   1.000
_cell.angle_alpha   90.00
_cell.angle_beta   90.00
_cell.angle_gamma   90.00
#
_symmetry.space_group_name_H-M   'P 1'
#
loop_
_entity.id
_entity.type
_entity.pdbx_description
1 polymer ?
#
loop_
_entity_poly.entity_id
_entity_poly.type
_entity_poly.pdbx_seq_one_letter_code
_entity_poly.pdbx_strand_id
1 'polypeptide(L)'
;MPAELGVMCLWKWSILLTDELKSTFWSNLKTTLKFIGIVVLGLSIAIMLDAYRDENYDELYFPLYFLAFFPVILVGVLTYTKLKNSDINKYLCSILFGVVITASTFTLYLVGHYLDSTELDLRFIKVMSLIAFVTMSLIYLQLPWKDDT
;
A
#
# COMPACT_ATOMS: atom_id res chain seq x y z
N MET A 1 -14.64 24.83 -35.97
CA MET A 1 -15.02 24.06 -34.78
C MET A 1 -14.15 22.81 -34.71
N PRO A 2 -13.14 22.73 -33.83
CA PRO A 2 -12.45 21.48 -33.54
C PRO A 2 -12.62 21.16 -32.04
N ALA A 3 -13.74 20.55 -31.67
CA ALA A 3 -13.98 20.08 -30.30
C ALA A 3 -13.74 18.56 -30.13
N GLU A 4 -13.47 17.84 -31.23
CA GLU A 4 -13.47 16.38 -31.23
C GLU A 4 -12.08 15.73 -31.10
N LEU A 5 -10.98 16.46 -31.32
CA LEU A 5 -9.63 15.91 -31.16
C LEU A 5 -9.17 15.83 -29.69
N GLY A 6 -9.77 16.58 -28.77
CA GLY A 6 -9.37 16.61 -27.36
C GLY A 6 -9.89 15.40 -26.56
N VAL A 7 -11.03 14.84 -26.95
CA VAL A 7 -11.70 13.76 -26.18
C VAL A 7 -11.07 12.40 -26.49
N MET A 8 -10.53 12.21 -27.70
CA MET A 8 -9.92 10.95 -28.12
C MET A 8 -8.56 10.68 -27.42
N CYS A 9 -7.87 11.73 -26.95
CA CYS A 9 -6.63 11.60 -26.18
C CYS A 9 -6.90 11.24 -24.70
N LEU A 10 -8.03 11.69 -24.14
CA LEU A 10 -8.45 11.43 -22.77
C LEU A 10 -8.93 9.99 -22.55
N TRP A 11 -9.50 9.34 -23.57
CA TRP A 11 -9.91 7.92 -23.47
C TRP A 11 -8.76 6.93 -23.59
N LYS A 12 -7.59 7.35 -24.09
CA LYS A 12 -6.39 6.51 -24.20
C LYS A 12 -5.68 6.30 -22.85
N TRP A 13 -6.16 6.96 -21.79
CA TRP A 13 -5.70 6.78 -20.42
C TRP A 13 -6.28 5.56 -19.70
N SER A 14 -7.33 4.91 -20.24
CA SER A 14 -8.14 4.04 -19.38
C SER A 14 -7.68 2.57 -19.25
N ILE A 15 -7.05 1.91 -20.24
CA ILE A 15 -6.90 0.43 -20.16
C ILE A 15 -5.57 -0.16 -20.68
N LEU A 16 -4.63 0.62 -21.25
CA LEU A 16 -3.32 0.05 -21.59
C LEU A 16 -2.39 0.09 -20.36
N LEU A 17 -2.28 -1.04 -19.67
CA LEU A 17 -1.03 -1.42 -19.00
C LEU A 17 0.04 -1.44 -20.10
N THR A 18 0.70 -0.32 -20.34
CA THR A 18 1.87 -0.29 -21.22
C THR A 18 2.90 -1.26 -20.66
N ASP A 19 3.62 -1.98 -21.54
CA ASP A 19 4.63 -2.96 -21.13
C ASP A 19 5.68 -2.36 -20.18
N GLU A 20 5.92 -1.05 -20.32
CA GLU A 20 6.73 -0.24 -19.42
C GLU A 20 6.15 -0.13 -18.00
N LEU A 21 4.84 0.12 -17.86
CA LEU A 21 4.18 0.15 -16.55
C LEU A 21 4.17 -1.23 -15.92
N LYS A 22 3.92 -2.28 -16.72
CA LYS A 22 3.93 -3.67 -16.26
C LYS A 22 5.30 -4.09 -15.73
N SER A 23 6.36 -3.85 -16.51
CA SER A 23 7.73 -4.18 -16.11
C SER A 23 8.18 -3.41 -14.87
N THR A 24 7.88 -2.10 -14.81
CA THR A 24 8.15 -1.26 -13.63
C THR A 24 7.38 -1.73 -12.40
N PHE A 25 6.10 -2.08 -12.56
CA PHE A 25 5.27 -2.63 -11.49
C PHE A 25 5.87 -3.91 -10.91
N TRP A 26 6.24 -4.89 -11.75
CA TRP A 26 6.81 -6.16 -11.28
C TRP A 26 8.18 -5.96 -10.60
N SER A 27 8.99 -5.03 -11.10
CA SER A 27 10.26 -4.65 -10.48
C SER A 27 10.05 -4.05 -9.09
N ASN A 28 9.12 -3.10 -8.98
CA ASN A 28 8.76 -2.47 -7.71
C ASN A 28 8.16 -3.50 -6.74
N LEU A 29 7.23 -4.34 -7.20
CA LEU A 29 6.59 -5.38 -6.40
C LEU A 29 7.63 -6.36 -5.83
N LYS A 30 8.57 -6.82 -6.66
CA LYS A 30 9.65 -7.71 -6.23
C LYS A 30 10.52 -7.06 -5.16
N THR A 31 10.85 -5.78 -5.32
CA THR A 31 11.66 -5.04 -4.35
C THR A 31 10.91 -4.84 -3.03
N THR A 32 9.64 -4.44 -3.10
CA THR A 32 8.76 -4.29 -1.94
C THR A 32 8.59 -5.62 -1.20
N LEU A 33 8.33 -6.72 -1.90
CA LEU A 33 8.18 -8.04 -1.28
C LEU A 33 9.47 -8.55 -0.62
N LYS A 34 10.64 -8.26 -1.19
CA LYS A 34 11.92 -8.60 -0.54
C LYS A 34 12.09 -7.86 0.78
N PHE A 35 11.86 -6.54 0.78
CA PHE A 35 11.96 -5.73 1.99
C PHE A 35 10.97 -6.20 3.06
N ILE A 36 9.70 -6.34 2.68
CA ILE A 36 8.64 -6.83 3.56
C ILE A 36 8.99 -8.22 4.09
N GLY A 37 9.46 -9.14 3.25
CA GLY A 37 9.84 -10.49 3.66
C GLY A 37 10.94 -10.49 4.74
N ILE A 38 11.93 -9.61 4.62
CA ILE A 38 12.98 -9.45 5.64
C ILE A 38 12.40 -8.93 6.96
N VAL A 39 11.56 -7.89 6.90
CA VAL A 39 10.93 -7.30 8.09
C VAL A 39 10.00 -8.30 8.79
N VAL A 40 9.15 -8.98 8.03
CA VAL A 40 8.20 -9.99 8.55
C VAL A 40 8.95 -11.16 9.16
N LEU A 41 10.04 -11.64 8.53
CA LEU A 41 10.84 -12.72 9.08
C LEU A 41 11.49 -12.32 10.41
N GLY A 42 12.04 -11.11 10.50
CA GLY A 42 12.59 -10.58 11.75
C GLY A 42 11.55 -10.46 12.86
N LEU A 43 10.37 -9.89 12.55
CA LEU A 43 9.26 -9.79 13.49
C LEU A 43 8.73 -11.16 13.92
N SER A 44 8.65 -12.12 12.99
CA SER A 44 8.17 -13.47 13.31
C SER A 44 9.10 -14.19 14.29
N ILE A 45 10.42 -14.03 14.14
CA ILE A 45 11.39 -14.57 15.10
C ILE A 45 11.24 -13.89 16.46
N ALA A 46 11.09 -12.56 16.49
CA ALA A 46 10.91 -11.82 17.74
C ALA A 46 9.64 -12.26 18.48
N ILE A 47 8.50 -12.32 17.78
CA ILE A 47 7.22 -12.78 18.33
C ILE A 47 7.33 -14.23 18.83
N MET A 48 8.03 -15.11 18.10
CA MET A 48 8.24 -16.48 18.54
C MET A 48 9.06 -16.57 19.84
N LEU A 49 10.07 -15.71 20.01
CA LEU A 49 10.87 -15.65 21.23
C LEU A 49 10.05 -15.11 22.41
N ASP A 50 9.25 -14.08 22.20
CA ASP A 50 8.36 -13.51 23.22
C ASP A 50 7.26 -14.50 23.61
N ALA A 51 6.62 -15.15 22.62
CA ALA A 51 5.63 -16.21 22.83
C ALA A 51 6.18 -17.39 23.64
N TYR A 52 7.43 -17.81 23.36
CA TYR A 52 8.09 -18.87 24.10
C TYR A 52 8.40 -18.45 25.54
N ARG A 53 8.78 -17.19 25.76
CA ARG A 53 9.10 -16.66 27.08
C ARG A 53 7.86 -16.49 27.97
N ASP A 54 6.76 -16.06 27.38
CA ASP A 54 5.53 -15.71 28.11
C ASP A 54 4.48 -16.84 28.10
N GLU A 55 4.83 -18.02 27.56
CA GLU A 55 3.96 -19.20 27.41
C GLU A 55 2.64 -18.91 26.68
N ASN A 56 2.61 -17.87 25.84
CA ASN A 56 1.44 -17.44 25.07
C ASN A 56 1.67 -17.63 23.57
N TYR A 57 0.97 -18.60 22.99
CA TYR A 57 1.19 -19.04 21.60
C TYR A 57 0.21 -18.46 20.58
N ASP A 58 -0.73 -17.61 21.01
CA ASP A 58 -1.77 -17.06 20.11
C ASP A 58 -1.18 -16.15 19.02
N GLU A 59 0.00 -15.58 19.26
CA GLU A 59 0.66 -14.64 18.34
C GLU A 59 1.47 -15.33 17.22
N LEU A 60 1.65 -16.66 17.28
CA LEU A 60 2.39 -17.42 16.25
C LEU A 60 1.75 -17.36 14.86
N TYR A 61 0.47 -17.02 14.78
CA TYR A 61 -0.25 -16.84 13.51
C TYR A 61 0.05 -15.49 12.82
N PHE A 62 0.91 -14.64 13.40
CA PHE A 62 1.31 -13.36 12.82
C PHE A 62 1.65 -13.40 11.32
N PRO A 63 2.46 -14.37 10.80
CA PRO A 63 2.78 -14.42 9.38
C PRO A 63 1.54 -14.64 8.49
N LEU A 64 0.56 -15.40 8.98
CA LEU A 64 -0.69 -15.67 8.28
C LEU A 64 -1.57 -14.41 8.26
N TYR A 65 -1.68 -13.70 9.39
CA TYR A 65 -2.40 -12.42 9.46
C TYR A 65 -1.75 -11.36 8.57
N PHE A 66 -0.43 -11.33 8.50
CA PHE A 66 0.29 -10.42 7.60
C PHE A 66 -0.08 -10.67 6.12
N LEU A 67 -0.32 -11.93 5.74
CA LEU A 67 -0.69 -12.29 4.37
C LEU A 67 -2.02 -11.66 3.93
N ALA A 68 -2.93 -11.37 4.86
CA ALA A 68 -4.19 -10.67 4.59
C ALA A 68 -3.97 -9.24 4.06
N PHE A 69 -2.80 -8.64 4.32
CA PHE A 69 -2.44 -7.30 3.79
C PHE A 69 -1.91 -7.34 2.35
N PHE A 70 -1.76 -8.51 1.74
CA PHE A 70 -1.25 -8.64 0.37
C PHE A 70 -2.02 -7.79 -0.66
N PRO A 71 -3.37 -7.70 -0.64
CA PRO A 71 -4.11 -6.81 -1.53
C PRO A 71 -3.72 -5.33 -1.36
N VAL A 72 -3.50 -4.88 -0.12
CA VAL A 72 -3.07 -3.50 0.18
C VAL A 72 -1.66 -3.24 -0.38
N ILE A 73 -0.76 -4.22 -0.27
CA ILE A 73 0.59 -4.14 -0.87
C ILE A 73 0.49 -3.98 -2.39
N LEU A 74 -0.35 -4.76 -3.07
CA LEU A 74 -0.55 -4.66 -4.51
C LEU A 74 -1.07 -3.27 -4.92
N VAL A 75 -2.10 -2.78 -4.23
CA VAL A 75 -2.65 -1.44 -4.47
C VAL A 75 -1.58 -0.37 -4.25
N GLY A 76 -0.76 -0.50 -3.22
CA GLY A 76 0.34 0.42 -2.96
C GLY A 76 1.37 0.47 -4.08
N VAL A 77 1.86 -0.69 -4.51
CA VAL A 77 2.86 -0.76 -5.58
C VAL A 77 2.29 -0.23 -6.90
N LEU A 78 1.04 -0.55 -7.22
CA LEU A 78 0.36 0.00 -8.40
C LEU A 78 0.23 1.52 -8.31
N THR A 79 -0.22 2.04 -7.18
CA THR A 79 -0.43 3.48 -6.96
C THR A 79 0.88 4.24 -7.04
N TYR A 80 1.93 3.75 -6.37
CA TYR A 80 3.27 4.32 -6.48
C TYR A 80 3.77 4.34 -7.93
N THR A 81 3.64 3.22 -8.66
CA THR A 81 4.11 3.12 -10.04
C THR A 81 3.37 4.10 -10.95
N LYS A 82 2.06 4.26 -10.77
CA LYS A 82 1.25 5.23 -11.53
C LYS A 82 1.61 6.68 -11.20
N LEU A 83 1.71 7.02 -9.92
CA LEU A 83 2.00 8.39 -9.50
C LEU A 83 3.43 8.82 -9.86
N LYS A 84 4.41 7.92 -9.77
CA LYS A 84 5.78 8.17 -10.20
C LYS A 84 5.89 8.50 -11.70
N ASN A 85 5.05 7.89 -12.52
CA ASN A 85 5.02 8.11 -13.97
C ASN A 85 4.09 9.28 -14.38
N SER A 86 3.45 9.93 -13.42
CA SER A 86 2.58 11.08 -13.67
C SER A 86 3.36 12.40 -13.57
N ASP A 87 2.94 13.41 -14.33
CA ASP A 87 3.54 14.75 -14.28
C ASP A 87 2.97 15.62 -13.13
N ILE A 88 2.40 14.98 -12.09
CA ILE A 88 1.75 15.65 -10.97
C ILE A 88 2.80 16.04 -9.91
N ASN A 89 2.59 17.17 -9.24
CA ASN A 89 3.45 17.66 -8.16
C ASN A 89 3.69 16.60 -7.07
N LYS A 90 4.97 16.47 -6.68
CA LYS A 90 5.50 15.60 -5.63
C LYS A 90 4.64 15.55 -4.37
N TYR A 91 4.24 16.71 -3.86
CA TYR A 91 3.45 16.84 -2.64
C TYR A 91 2.01 16.35 -2.81
N LEU A 92 1.40 16.59 -3.96
CA LEU A 92 0.03 16.13 -4.22
C LEU A 92 -0.01 14.61 -4.39
N CYS A 93 0.96 14.06 -5.12
CA CYS A 93 1.12 12.62 -5.26
C CYS A 93 1.38 11.93 -3.91
N SER A 94 2.14 12.55 -3.00
CA SER A 94 2.32 12.06 -1.63
C SER A 94 1.01 11.96 -0.86
N ILE A 95 0.20 13.01 -0.91
CA ILE A 95 -1.13 13.01 -0.29
C ILE A 95 -2.01 11.93 -0.92
N LEU A 96 -2.05 11.82 -2.26
CA LEU A 96 -2.84 10.81 -2.97
C LEU A 96 -2.42 9.40 -2.60
N PHE A 97 -1.11 9.13 -2.54
CA PHE A 97 -0.58 7.83 -2.11
C PHE A 97 -1.04 7.48 -0.70
N GLY A 98 -0.88 8.42 0.25
CA GLY A 98 -1.35 8.26 1.62
C GLY A 98 -2.85 7.96 1.69
N VAL A 99 -3.68 8.73 0.97
CA VAL A 99 -5.14 8.54 0.95
C VAL A 99 -5.50 7.14 0.44
N VAL A 100 -4.91 6.72 -0.69
CA VAL A 100 -5.24 5.44 -1.32
C VAL A 100 -4.86 4.26 -0.42
N ILE A 101 -3.68 4.30 0.19
CA ILE A 101 -3.25 3.24 1.11
C ILE A 101 -4.14 3.19 2.34
N THR A 102 -4.40 4.33 2.99
CA THR A 102 -5.24 4.38 4.18
C THR A 102 -6.67 3.91 3.89
N ALA A 103 -7.24 4.31 2.75
CA ALA A 103 -8.55 3.83 2.32
C ALA A 103 -8.56 2.31 2.05
N SER A 104 -7.49 1.77 1.46
CA SER A 104 -7.34 0.34 1.21
C SER A 104 -7.27 -0.47 2.52
N THR A 105 -6.49 0.02 3.50
CA THR A 105 -6.40 -0.59 4.83
C THR A 105 -7.74 -0.52 5.56
N PHE A 106 -8.45 0.61 5.48
CA PHE A 106 -9.79 0.74 6.07
C PHE A 106 -10.79 -0.23 5.42
N THR A 107 -10.72 -0.41 4.10
CA THR A 107 -11.55 -1.38 3.38
C THR A 107 -11.27 -2.80 3.86
N LEU A 108 -10.00 -3.17 4.04
CA LEU A 108 -9.62 -4.49 4.58
C LEU A 108 -10.20 -4.70 5.98
N TYR A 109 -10.18 -3.67 6.83
CA TYR A 109 -10.74 -3.73 8.18
C TYR A 109 -12.26 -3.91 8.17
N LEU A 110 -12.98 -3.20 7.29
CA LEU A 110 -14.41 -3.39 7.11
C LEU A 110 -14.76 -4.80 6.61
N VAL A 111 -13.94 -5.37 5.73
CA VAL A 111 -14.11 -6.75 5.27
C VAL A 111 -13.92 -7.73 6.44
N GLY A 112 -12.89 -7.55 7.26
CA GLY A 112 -12.69 -8.38 8.46
C GLY A 112 -13.88 -8.29 9.43
N HIS A 113 -14.39 -7.08 9.66
CA HIS A 113 -15.59 -6.91 10.48
C HIS A 113 -16.82 -7.62 9.89
N TYR A 114 -17.05 -7.49 8.58
CA TYR A 114 -18.17 -8.16 7.91
C TYR A 114 -18.08 -9.70 7.97
N LEU A 115 -16.87 -10.23 8.08
CA LEU A 115 -16.59 -11.66 8.24
C LEU A 115 -16.59 -12.12 9.71
N ASP A 116 -17.06 -11.28 10.63
CA ASP A 116 -17.05 -11.49 12.09
C ASP A 116 -15.65 -11.81 12.66
N SER A 117 -14.58 -11.42 11.95
CA SER A 117 -13.21 -11.73 12.37
C SER A 117 -12.62 -10.68 13.32
N THR A 118 -13.30 -9.54 13.53
CA THR A 118 -12.73 -8.42 14.30
C THR A 118 -13.80 -7.50 14.88
N GLU A 119 -13.62 -7.10 16.15
CA GLU A 119 -14.40 -6.04 16.79
C GLU A 119 -13.98 -4.65 16.28
N LEU A 120 -14.96 -3.83 15.87
CA LEU A 120 -14.72 -2.48 15.35
C LEU A 120 -14.49 -1.47 16.48
N ASP A 121 -13.23 -1.21 16.85
CA ASP A 121 -12.89 -0.03 17.65
C ASP A 121 -12.67 1.20 16.74
N LEU A 122 -13.76 1.92 16.48
CA LEU A 122 -13.75 3.13 15.64
C LEU A 122 -12.81 4.23 16.16
N ARG A 123 -12.57 4.32 17.48
CA ARG A 123 -11.70 5.35 18.04
C ARG A 123 -10.24 5.01 17.75
N PHE A 124 -9.84 3.76 17.98
CA PHE A 124 -8.50 3.29 17.66
C PHE A 124 -8.22 3.40 16.15
N ILE A 125 -9.15 2.96 15.30
CA ILE A 125 -9.02 3.01 13.84
C ILE A 125 -8.88 4.45 13.35
N LYS A 126 -9.64 5.40 13.91
CA LYS A 126 -9.55 6.81 13.52
C LYS A 126 -8.14 7.36 13.80
N VAL A 127 -7.57 7.08 14.96
CA VAL A 127 -6.22 7.55 15.31
C VAL A 127 -5.17 6.85 14.44
N MET A 128 -5.24 5.53 14.32
CA MET A 128 -4.27 4.76 13.54
C MET A 128 -4.33 5.04 12.04
N SER A 129 -5.52 5.31 11.48
CA SER A 129 -5.68 5.70 10.08
C SER A 129 -5.05 7.07 9.77
N LEU A 130 -5.14 8.03 10.70
CA LEU A 130 -4.47 9.32 10.57
C LEU A 130 -2.94 9.14 10.62
N ILE A 131 -2.44 8.35 11.56
CA ILE A 131 -1.01 8.04 11.66
C ILE A 131 -0.54 7.34 10.37
N ALA A 132 -1.25 6.30 9.93
CA ALA A 132 -0.94 5.57 8.71
C ALA A 132 -0.94 6.48 7.48
N PHE A 133 -1.92 7.39 7.37
CA PHE A 133 -1.98 8.37 6.29
C PHE A 133 -0.73 9.26 6.24
N VAL A 134 -0.36 9.85 7.38
CA VAL A 134 0.81 10.73 7.49
C VAL A 134 2.09 9.96 7.19
N THR A 135 2.27 8.79 7.81
CA THR A 135 3.44 7.94 7.61
C THR A 135 3.60 7.53 6.15
N MET A 136 2.53 7.06 5.50
CA MET A 136 2.59 6.64 4.09
C MET A 136 2.86 7.81 3.15
N SER A 137 2.27 8.98 3.42
CA SER A 137 2.54 10.20 2.65
C SER A 137 4.02 10.59 2.75
N LEU A 138 4.59 10.57 3.95
CA LEU A 138 6.00 10.88 4.18
C LEU A 138 6.94 9.86 3.56
N ILE A 139 6.64 8.57 3.67
CA ILE A 139 7.43 7.50 3.02
C ILE A 139 7.50 7.77 1.51
N TYR A 140 6.37 8.11 0.89
CA TYR A 140 6.33 8.36 -0.55
C TYR A 140 7.16 9.60 -0.97
N LEU A 141 7.24 10.64 -0.14
CA LEU A 141 8.14 11.77 -0.40
C LEU A 141 9.63 11.38 -0.41
N GLN A 142 10.01 10.36 0.37
CA GLN A 142 11.37 9.85 0.45
C GLN A 142 11.73 8.88 -0.68
N LEU A 143 10.75 8.35 -1.40
CA LEU A 143 11.00 7.48 -2.56
C LEU A 143 11.59 8.27 -3.73
N PRO A 144 12.38 7.64 -4.63
CA PRO A 144 13.04 8.33 -5.73
C PRO A 144 12.06 8.79 -6.82
N TRP A 145 12.14 10.07 -7.19
CA TRP A 145 11.29 10.72 -8.18
C TRP A 145 11.96 10.85 -9.54
N LYS A 146 11.13 10.97 -10.58
CA LYS A 146 11.56 11.15 -11.97
C LYS A 146 12.41 12.41 -12.17
N ASP A 147 12.14 13.45 -11.39
CA ASP A 147 12.82 14.75 -11.51
C ASP A 147 14.07 14.88 -10.62
N ASP A 148 14.36 13.86 -9.78
CA ASP A 148 15.50 13.84 -8.86
C ASP A 148 16.75 13.15 -9.47
N THR A 149 16.71 12.77 -10.77
CA THR A 149 17.78 12.13 -11.57
C THR A 149 17.96 12.80 -12.91
#